data_AF-A0A7C9FIS0-F1
#
_entry.id   AF-A0A7C9FIS0-F1
#
_cell.length_a   1.000
_cell.length_b   1.000
_cell.length_c   1.000
_cell.angle_alpha   90.00
_cell.angle_beta   90.00
_cell.angle_gamma   90.00
#
_symmetry.space_group_name_H-M   'P 1'
#
loop_
_entity.id
_entity.type
_entity.pdbx_description
1 polymer ?
#
loop_
_entity_poly.entity_id
_entity_poly.type
_entity_poly.pdbx_seq_one_letter_code
_entity_poly.pdbx_strand_id
1 'polypeptide(L)'
;MCHNNDNYIFDKVGIMLHGRNNFSSKLVKVIKHGRGHVYRSLHWLVQSLQSKKISLGAVVTEDKNRAARHLKKCAAEQKIPVVPASWIIRSLFERKLLPVDDQNHHLSPSPPIEVPSCSAQQEWSQEI
;
A
#
# COMPACT_ATOMS: atom_id res chain seq x y z
N MET A 1 -5.57 -19.12 33.48
CA MET A 1 -5.51 -17.86 32.70
C MET A 1 -5.32 -18.23 31.24
N CYS A 2 -6.36 -18.14 30.43
CA CYS A 2 -6.31 -18.51 29.02
C CYS A 2 -5.90 -17.28 28.22
N HIS A 3 -4.72 -17.29 27.62
CA HIS A 3 -4.34 -16.26 26.66
C HIS A 3 -5.23 -16.43 25.42
N ASN A 4 -6.29 -15.63 25.30
CA ASN A 4 -7.02 -15.48 24.04
C ASN A 4 -6.06 -14.82 23.04
N ASN A 5 -5.38 -15.66 22.28
CA ASN A 5 -4.48 -15.26 21.20
C ASN A 5 -5.28 -14.88 19.93
N ASP A 6 -6.47 -14.28 20.11
CA ASP A 6 -7.44 -13.95 19.07
C ASP A 6 -7.08 -12.65 18.31
N ASN A 7 -5.78 -12.35 18.20
CA ASN A 7 -5.31 -11.24 17.38
C ASN A 7 -5.24 -11.68 15.92
N TYR A 8 -6.40 -11.84 15.29
CA TYR A 8 -6.48 -12.11 13.87
C TYR A 8 -5.88 -10.92 13.10
N ILE A 9 -4.92 -11.20 12.22
CA ILE A 9 -4.13 -10.18 11.49
C ILE A 9 -5.01 -9.20 10.71
N PHE A 10 -6.20 -9.63 10.26
CA PHE A 10 -7.12 -8.81 9.49
C PHE A 10 -8.40 -8.44 10.26
N ASP A 11 -8.44 -8.56 11.60
CA ASP A 11 -9.59 -8.11 12.37
C ASP A 11 -9.89 -6.62 12.11
N LYS A 12 -11.17 -6.31 11.84
CA LYS A 12 -11.64 -4.97 11.44
C LYS A 12 -10.93 -4.35 10.22
N VAL A 13 -10.23 -5.14 9.41
CA VAL A 13 -9.65 -4.69 8.14
C VAL A 13 -10.62 -4.97 7.00
N GLY A 14 -10.88 -3.94 6.19
CA GLY A 14 -11.65 -4.03 4.95
C GLY A 14 -10.76 -3.96 3.72
N ILE A 15 -10.95 -4.90 2.79
CA ILE A 15 -10.12 -5.02 1.59
C ILE A 15 -11.01 -5.08 0.35
N MET A 16 -10.75 -4.19 -0.60
CA MET A 16 -11.27 -4.33 -1.95
C MET A 16 -10.20 -4.97 -2.83
N LEU A 17 -10.47 -6.17 -3.37
CA LEU A 17 -9.56 -6.83 -4.29
C LEU A 17 -9.83 -6.38 -5.73
N HIS A 18 -8.79 -5.91 -6.42
CA HIS A 18 -8.84 -5.49 -7.80
C HIS A 18 -7.77 -6.22 -8.63
N GLY A 19 -8.19 -7.12 -9.52
CA GLY A 19 -7.28 -7.95 -10.31
C GLY A 19 -8.03 -9.10 -10.99
N ARG A 20 -7.29 -10.08 -11.50
CA ARG A 20 -7.89 -11.26 -12.15
C ARG A 20 -8.69 -12.11 -11.17
N ASN A 21 -9.70 -12.82 -11.66
CA ASN A 21 -10.62 -13.62 -10.82
C ASN A 21 -9.90 -14.71 -10.01
N ASN A 22 -8.90 -15.37 -10.61
CA ASN A 22 -8.10 -16.41 -9.95
C ASN A 22 -7.29 -15.86 -8.76
N PHE A 23 -6.67 -14.68 -8.93
CA PHE A 23 -5.96 -13.94 -7.89
C PHE A 23 -6.88 -13.59 -6.71
N SER A 24 -8.04 -12.98 -7.02
CA SER A 24 -8.99 -12.55 -6.01
C SER A 24 -9.52 -13.74 -5.18
N SER A 25 -9.86 -14.87 -5.81
CA SER A 25 -10.48 -16.01 -5.11
C SER A 25 -9.62 -16.61 -3.98
N LYS A 26 -8.29 -16.70 -4.15
CA LYS A 26 -7.38 -17.22 -3.14
C LYS A 26 -7.24 -16.26 -1.95
N LEU A 27 -7.04 -14.97 -2.25
CA LEU A 27 -6.90 -13.95 -1.22
C LEU A 27 -8.19 -13.75 -0.41
N VAL A 28 -9.36 -13.87 -1.05
CA VAL A 28 -10.65 -13.80 -0.32
C VAL A 28 -10.70 -14.81 0.82
N LYS A 29 -10.28 -16.06 0.57
CA LYS A 29 -10.29 -17.11 1.60
C LYS A 29 -9.36 -16.75 2.75
N VAL A 30 -8.15 -16.31 2.43
CA VAL A 30 -7.12 -15.92 3.42
C VAL A 30 -7.58 -14.74 4.27
N ILE A 31 -8.11 -13.68 3.64
CA ILE A 31 -8.60 -12.49 4.34
C ILE A 31 -9.75 -12.85 5.29
N LYS A 32 -10.74 -13.62 4.81
CA LYS A 32 -11.88 -14.04 5.62
C LYS A 32 -11.46 -14.94 6.80
N HIS A 33 -10.50 -15.84 6.59
CA HIS A 33 -9.95 -16.66 7.66
C HIS A 33 -9.27 -15.81 8.74
N GLY A 34 -8.62 -14.71 8.35
CA GLY A 34 -8.08 -13.71 9.27
C GLY A 34 -9.09 -12.70 9.82
N ARG A 35 -10.40 -12.98 9.78
CA ARG A 35 -11.52 -12.08 10.17
C ARG A 35 -11.60 -10.74 9.42
N GLY A 36 -10.93 -10.65 8.28
CA GLY A 36 -11.03 -9.49 7.38
C GLY A 36 -12.30 -9.50 6.54
N HIS A 37 -12.68 -8.31 6.10
CA HIS A 37 -13.85 -8.07 5.27
C HIS A 37 -13.42 -7.84 3.82
N VAL A 38 -14.07 -8.52 2.88
CA VAL A 38 -13.80 -8.32 1.45
C VAL A 38 -14.98 -7.60 0.81
N TYR A 39 -14.69 -6.51 0.10
CA TYR A 39 -15.67 -5.72 -0.62
C TYR A 39 -15.48 -5.82 -2.12
N ARG A 40 -16.60 -5.84 -2.86
CA ARG A 40 -16.60 -5.89 -4.33
C ARG A 40 -16.33 -4.54 -4.98
N SER A 41 -16.62 -3.44 -4.26
CA SER A 41 -16.45 -2.08 -4.77
C SER A 41 -15.92 -1.14 -3.70
N LEU A 42 -15.33 -0.05 -4.17
CA LEU A 42 -14.80 1.01 -3.31
C LEU A 42 -15.92 1.65 -2.48
N HIS A 43 -17.10 1.82 -3.07
CA HIS A 43 -18.27 2.37 -2.39
C HIS A 43 -18.63 1.59 -1.11
N TRP A 44 -18.71 0.26 -1.19
CA TRP A 44 -19.02 -0.58 -0.03
C TRP A 44 -17.92 -0.55 1.04
N LEU A 45 -16.67 -0.43 0.63
CA LEU A 45 -15.54 -0.28 1.53
C LEU A 45 -15.62 1.05 2.30
N VAL A 46 -15.85 2.16 1.59
CA VAL A 46 -16.01 3.51 2.18
C VAL A 46 -17.19 3.54 3.15
N GLN A 47 -18.34 3.01 2.75
CA GLN A 47 -19.52 2.99 3.61
C GLN A 47 -19.28 2.19 4.90
N SER A 48 -18.49 1.11 4.83
CA SER A 48 -18.13 0.30 6.00
C SER A 48 -17.17 1.02 6.93
N LEU A 49 -16.25 1.84 6.40
CA LEU A 49 -15.41 2.75 7.19
C LEU A 49 -16.26 3.81 7.90
N GLN A 50 -17.16 4.48 7.17
CA GLN A 50 -18.01 5.54 7.71
C GLN A 50 -18.95 5.02 8.82
N SER A 51 -19.47 3.80 8.65
CA SER A 51 -20.30 3.13 9.66
C SER A 51 -19.51 2.46 10.78
N LYS A 52 -18.16 2.61 10.82
CA LYS A 52 -17.26 2.03 11.82
C LYS A 52 -17.33 0.50 11.94
N LYS A 53 -17.81 -0.19 10.90
CA LYS A 53 -17.79 -1.67 10.82
C LYS A 53 -16.35 -2.19 10.68
N ILE A 54 -15.50 -1.40 10.05
CA ILE A 54 -14.07 -1.63 9.89
C ILE A 54 -13.31 -0.38 10.34
N SER A 55 -12.07 -0.58 10.80
CA SER A 55 -11.17 0.50 11.25
C SER A 55 -10.12 0.85 10.21
N LEU A 56 -9.78 -0.07 9.31
CA LEU A 56 -8.81 0.13 8.24
C LEU A 56 -9.40 -0.34 6.91
N GLY A 57 -9.18 0.43 5.84
CA GLY A 57 -9.59 0.06 4.49
C GLY A 57 -8.42 0.15 3.51
N ALA A 58 -8.31 -0.81 2.60
CA ALA A 58 -7.32 -0.78 1.52
C ALA A 58 -7.86 -1.36 0.21
N VAL A 59 -7.42 -0.80 -0.92
CA VAL A 59 -7.57 -1.42 -2.23
C VAL A 59 -6.33 -2.24 -2.53
N VAL A 60 -6.48 -3.54 -2.70
CA VAL A 60 -5.38 -4.46 -2.97
C VAL A 60 -5.41 -4.87 -4.43
N THR A 61 -4.28 -4.70 -5.10
CA THR A 61 -4.12 -4.91 -6.55
C THR A 61 -3.11 -6.01 -6.84
N GLU A 62 -3.34 -6.80 -7.88
CA GLU A 62 -2.35 -7.79 -8.35
C GLU A 62 -1.07 -7.10 -8.86
N ASP A 63 -1.25 -5.98 -9.55
CA ASP A 63 -0.21 -5.09 -10.05
C ASP A 63 -0.66 -3.64 -9.88
N LYS A 64 0.11 -2.83 -9.13
CA LYS A 64 -0.21 -1.42 -8.84
C LYS A 64 -0.38 -0.63 -10.15
N ASN A 65 0.29 -1.02 -11.23
CA ASN A 65 0.19 -0.35 -12.53
C ASN A 65 -1.09 -0.68 -13.30
N ARG A 66 -1.74 -1.81 -12.98
CA ARG A 66 -2.97 -2.26 -13.66
C ARG A 66 -4.26 -1.71 -13.09
N ALA A 67 -4.24 -1.12 -11.90
CA ALA A 67 -5.42 -0.44 -11.39
C ALA A 67 -5.78 0.75 -12.27
N ALA A 68 -7.06 0.80 -12.69
CA ALA A 68 -7.58 1.89 -13.49
C ALA A 68 -7.27 3.26 -12.85
N ARG A 69 -6.84 4.23 -13.66
CA ARG A 69 -6.50 5.59 -13.17
C ARG A 69 -7.62 6.20 -12.34
N HIS A 70 -8.86 6.00 -12.76
CA HIS A 70 -10.06 6.45 -12.03
C HIS A 70 -10.18 5.79 -10.65
N LEU A 71 -9.91 4.49 -10.52
CA LEU A 71 -9.95 3.81 -9.23
C LEU A 71 -8.91 4.39 -8.27
N LYS A 72 -7.68 4.63 -8.75
CA LYS A 72 -6.62 5.25 -7.93
C LYS A 72 -7.02 6.65 -7.48
N LYS A 73 -7.56 7.46 -8.38
CA LYS A 73 -8.03 8.82 -8.08
C LYS A 73 -9.14 8.80 -7.03
N CYS A 74 -10.19 8.01 -7.24
CA CYS A 74 -11.30 7.91 -6.29
C CYS A 74 -10.84 7.34 -4.94
N ALA A 75 -9.94 6.35 -4.93
CA ALA A 75 -9.40 5.83 -3.68
C ALA A 75 -8.62 6.91 -2.91
N ALA A 76 -7.78 7.70 -3.59
CA ALA A 76 -7.06 8.82 -2.99
C ALA A 76 -7.98 9.91 -2.44
N GLU A 77 -9.05 10.28 -3.16
CA GLU A 77 -10.08 11.23 -2.69
C GLU A 77 -10.76 10.75 -1.40
N GLN A 78 -10.92 9.43 -1.24
CA GLN A 78 -11.49 8.81 -0.04
C GLN A 78 -10.43 8.50 1.03
N LYS A 79 -9.16 8.89 0.82
CA LYS A 79 -8.00 8.56 1.67
C LYS A 79 -7.85 7.05 1.91
N ILE A 80 -8.18 6.25 0.90
CA ILE A 80 -8.02 4.81 0.90
C ILE A 80 -6.77 4.46 0.09
N PRO A 81 -5.78 3.80 0.70
CA PRO A 81 -4.56 3.44 0.00
C PRO A 81 -4.78 2.33 -1.03
N VAL A 82 -4.00 2.39 -2.10
CA VAL A 82 -3.93 1.34 -3.13
C VAL A 82 -2.57 0.64 -3.04
N VAL A 83 -2.59 -0.63 -2.61
CA VAL A 83 -1.40 -1.43 -2.34
C VAL A 83 -1.33 -2.68 -3.23
N PRO A 84 -0.12 -3.23 -3.45
CA PRO A 84 0.03 -4.53 -4.10
C PRO A 84 -0.39 -5.69 -3.18
N ALA A 85 -0.71 -6.83 -3.78
CA ALA A 85 -0.99 -8.10 -3.10
C ALA A 85 0.08 -8.52 -2.09
N SER A 86 1.34 -8.16 -2.37
CA SER A 86 2.47 -8.45 -1.51
C SER A 86 2.30 -7.87 -0.10
N TRP A 87 1.52 -6.81 0.09
CA TRP A 87 1.20 -6.28 1.42
C TRP A 87 0.47 -7.32 2.29
N ILE A 88 -0.50 -8.05 1.73
CA ILE A 88 -1.19 -9.15 2.43
C ILE A 88 -0.21 -10.27 2.76
N ILE A 89 0.57 -10.69 1.76
CA ILE A 89 1.50 -11.82 1.89
C ILE A 89 2.58 -11.52 2.95
N ARG A 90 3.16 -10.31 2.92
CA ARG A 90 4.15 -9.89 3.90
C ARG A 90 3.54 -9.75 5.29
N SER A 91 2.33 -9.20 5.42
CA SER A 91 1.63 -9.13 6.71
C SER A 91 1.41 -10.52 7.33
N LEU A 92 1.11 -11.52 6.50
CA LEU A 92 0.97 -12.91 6.96
C LEU A 92 2.32 -13.50 7.38
N PHE A 93 3.37 -13.28 6.60
CA PHE A 93 4.71 -13.77 6.90
C PHE A 93 5.24 -13.19 8.22
N GLU A 94 5.03 -11.89 8.44
CA GLU A 94 5.41 -11.18 9.66
C GLU A 94 4.44 -11.42 10.84
N ARG A 95 3.35 -12.15 10.61
CA ARG A 95 2.26 -12.39 11.58
C ARG A 95 1.68 -11.11 12.17
N LYS A 96 1.79 -10.01 11.44
CA LYS A 96 1.41 -8.67 11.88
C LYS A 96 0.90 -7.88 10.69
N LEU A 97 -0.15 -7.10 10.90
CA LEU A 97 -0.64 -6.20 9.89
C LEU A 97 0.40 -5.10 9.63
N LEU A 98 0.92 -5.06 8.42
CA LEU A 98 1.87 -4.04 8.02
C LEU A 98 1.17 -2.69 7.89
N PRO A 99 1.84 -1.58 8.28
CA PRO A 99 1.33 -0.25 7.98
C PRO A 99 1.12 -0.12 6.49
N VAL A 100 0.05 0.58 6.12
CA VAL A 100 -0.20 0.87 4.72
C VAL A 100 0.55 2.15 4.39
N ASP A 101 1.76 2.02 3.85
CA ASP A 101 2.52 3.18 3.40
C ASP A 101 1.81 3.82 2.20
N ASP A 102 1.47 5.10 2.36
CA ASP A 102 1.08 5.98 1.27
C ASP A 102 2.32 6.29 0.42
N GLN A 103 2.79 5.33 -0.37
CA GLN A 103 3.63 5.63 -1.52
C GLN A 103 2.77 6.30 -2.62
N ASN A 104 2.32 7.50 -2.29
CA ASN A 104 2.00 8.63 -3.16
C ASN A 104 2.65 9.93 -2.63
N HIS A 105 3.53 9.89 -1.62
CA HIS A 105 4.52 10.94 -1.42
C HIS A 105 5.64 10.78 -2.45
N HIS A 106 5.39 11.20 -3.69
CA HIS A 106 6.48 11.71 -4.50
C HIS A 106 6.88 13.06 -3.86
N LEU A 107 8.18 13.24 -3.60
CA LEU A 107 8.83 14.40 -2.95
C LEU A 107 9.02 14.28 -1.43
N SER A 108 9.96 13.44 -1.01
CA SER A 108 11.04 13.98 -0.19
C SER A 108 12.28 14.06 -1.09
N PRO A 109 12.82 15.26 -1.38
CA PRO A 109 14.12 15.35 -2.01
C PRO A 109 15.13 14.69 -1.06
N SER A 110 15.91 13.74 -1.56
CA SER A 110 17.17 13.40 -0.90
C SER A 110 17.97 14.71 -0.74
N PRO A 111 18.67 14.93 0.39
CA PRO A 111 19.54 16.10 0.50
C PRO A 111 20.47 16.13 -0.73
N PRO A 112 20.71 17.31 -1.32
CA PRO A 112 21.66 17.44 -2.42
C PRO A 112 22.98 16.85 -1.96
N ILE A 113 23.54 15.93 -2.75
CA ILE A 113 24.94 15.60 -2.64
C ILE A 113 25.65 16.88 -3.09
N GLU A 114 26.20 17.64 -2.14
CA GLU A 114 27.18 18.68 -2.45
C GLU A 114 28.37 17.96 -3.10
N VAL A 115 28.37 17.98 -4.43
CA VAL A 115 29.59 17.78 -5.19
C VAL A 115 30.50 18.97 -4.86
N PRO A 116 31.71 18.76 -4.29
CA PRO A 116 32.63 19.87 -4.08
C PRO A 116 33.00 20.41 -5.46
N SER A 117 32.58 21.65 -5.74
CA SER A 117 33.07 22.40 -6.87
C SER A 117 34.56 22.65 -6.67
N CYS A 118 35.40 21.89 -7.37
CA CYS A 118 36.82 22.18 -7.42
C CYS A 118 37.04 23.39 -8.33
N SER A 119 37.01 24.59 -7.75
CA SER A 119 37.52 25.80 -8.38
C SER A 119 39.04 25.81 -8.19
N ALA A 120 39.76 25.25 -9.16
CA ALA A 120 41.17 25.56 -9.35
C ALA A 120 41.30 26.39 -10.64
N GLN A 121 41.41 27.70 -10.46
CA GLN A 121 42.17 28.53 -11.40
C GLN A 121 43.59 27.94 -11.47
N GLN A 122 44.12 27.69 -12.67
CA GLN A 122 45.40 28.26 -13.11
C GLN A 122 45.70 27.86 -14.57
N GLU A 123 46.14 28.88 -15.29
CA GLU A 123 46.60 28.99 -16.68
C GLU A 123 47.88 28.17 -16.98
N TRP A 124 48.42 28.28 -18.22
CA TRP A 124 49.71 27.79 -18.75
C TRP A 124 49.68 26.33 -19.31
N SER A 125 50.09 25.95 -20.52
CA SER A 125 50.84 26.56 -21.65
C SER A 125 50.61 25.75 -22.95
N GLN A 126 50.96 26.35 -24.10
CA GLN A 126 50.95 25.75 -25.45
C GLN A 126 52.12 24.79 -25.72
N GLU A 127 51.88 23.73 -26.50
CA GLU A 127 52.79 22.99 -27.44
C GLU A 127 52.01 21.74 -27.93
N ILE A 128 51.94 21.29 -29.20
CA ILE A 128 52.68 21.50 -30.46
C ILE A 128 51.66 21.53 -31.61
#